data_AF-A0A969HUF6-F1
#
_entry.id   AF-A0A969HUF6-F1
#
_cell.length_a   1.000
_cell.length_b   1.000
_cell.length_c   1.000
_cell.angle_alpha   90.00
_cell.angle_beta   90.00
_cell.angle_gamma   90.00
#
_symmetry.space_group_name_H-M   'P 1'
#
loop_
_entity.id
_entity.type
_entity.pdbx_description
1 polymer ?
#
loop_
_entity_poly.entity_id
_entity_poly.type
_entity_poly.pdbx_seq_one_letter_code
_entity_poly.pdbx_strand_id
1 'polypeptide(L)'
;MVGAALLVRGTAIAQAGLLDERFFMYSEELEWQFRLTQNAHSPPPVLYLPSAVIIHYEGRSSAQVPFVRHYHFQRSRLLLARLWYGSVFAKLFLTYLVLSYIWEILIESSKDLLGHRRDLRRQRIAVYAAVVSRLTDTVE
;
A
#
# COMPACT_ATOMS: atom_id res chain seq x y z
N MET A 1 6.72 -7.36 10.14
CA MET A 1 8.03 -7.31 9.45
C MET A 1 7.81 -6.94 7.99
N VAL A 2 8.84 -6.49 7.26
CA VAL A 2 8.73 -6.18 5.82
C VAL A 2 8.70 -7.48 5.00
N GLY A 3 7.87 -7.55 3.96
CA GLY A 3 7.61 -8.78 3.18
C GLY A 3 8.67 -9.17 2.15
N ALA A 4 9.80 -8.46 2.06
CA ALA A 4 10.79 -8.66 1.01
C ALA A 4 11.42 -10.07 1.02
N ALA A 5 11.58 -10.65 2.21
CA ALA A 5 12.03 -12.03 2.38
C ALA A 5 11.42 -12.60 3.66
N LEU A 6 10.56 -13.61 3.52
CA LEU A 6 9.90 -14.30 4.63
C LEU A 6 10.14 -15.79 4.48
N LEU A 7 10.47 -16.46 5.59
CA LEU A 7 10.47 -17.92 5.68
C LEU A 7 9.33 -18.33 6.62
N VAL A 8 8.37 -19.09 6.09
CA VAL A 8 7.17 -19.49 6.82
C VAL A 8 7.05 -21.01 6.79
N ARG A 9 6.73 -21.62 7.94
CA ARG A 9 6.52 -23.08 8.03
C ARG A 9 5.32 -23.47 7.18
N GLY A 10 5.44 -24.54 6.38
CA GLY A 10 4.35 -25.02 5.53
C GLY A 10 3.05 -25.32 6.30
N THR A 11 3.16 -25.81 7.54
CA THR A 11 1.99 -26.02 8.42
C THR A 11 1.28 -24.71 8.78
N ALA A 12 2.01 -23.61 8.99
CA ALA A 12 1.42 -22.30 9.24
C ALA A 12 0.74 -21.74 7.99
N ILE A 13 1.32 -21.99 6.80
CA ILE A 13 0.68 -21.65 5.52
C ILE A 13 -0.62 -22.44 5.33
N ALA A 14 -0.62 -23.74 5.60
CA ALA A 14 -1.81 -24.59 5.49
C ALA A 14 -2.94 -24.13 6.41
N GLN A 15 -2.62 -23.57 7.58
CA GLN A 15 -3.61 -23.02 8.52
C GLN A 15 -4.08 -21.61 8.13
N ALA A 16 -3.17 -20.72 7.76
CA ALA A 16 -3.52 -19.32 7.49
C ALA A 16 -4.09 -19.11 6.08
N GLY A 17 -3.74 -19.98 5.13
CA GLY A 17 -3.96 -19.79 3.69
C GLY A 17 -2.82 -19.02 3.01
N LEU A 18 -2.91 -18.89 1.68
CA LEU A 18 -1.98 -18.09 0.87
C LEU A 18 -2.25 -16.58 1.03
N LEU A 19 -1.48 -15.74 0.31
CA LEU A 19 -1.73 -14.30 0.21
C LEU A 19 -3.13 -14.03 -0.36
N ASP A 20 -3.76 -12.96 0.12
CA ASP A 20 -5.08 -12.54 -0.35
C ASP A 20 -4.97 -11.84 -1.71
N GLU A 21 -5.51 -12.47 -2.77
CA GLU A 21 -5.44 -11.99 -4.16
C GLU A 21 -6.15 -10.64 -4.39
N ARG A 22 -6.96 -10.17 -3.44
CA ARG A 22 -7.53 -8.81 -3.49
C ARG A 22 -6.42 -7.76 -3.41
N PHE A 23 -5.25 -8.10 -2.85
CA PHE A 23 -4.04 -7.31 -2.90
C PHE A 23 -3.20 -7.70 -4.11
N PHE A 24 -3.02 -6.76 -5.04
CA PHE A 24 -2.10 -6.96 -6.16
C PHE A 24 -0.64 -6.72 -5.74
N MET A 25 -0.40 -5.68 -4.94
CA MET A 25 0.92 -5.28 -4.44
C MET A 25 0.74 -4.30 -3.26
N TYR A 26 1.69 -4.31 -2.33
CA TYR A 26 1.71 -3.61 -1.05
C TYR A 26 0.70 -4.11 0.00
N SER A 27 1.16 -4.23 1.24
CA SER A 27 0.35 -4.58 2.42
C SER A 27 -0.27 -5.98 2.40
N GLU A 28 -0.09 -6.77 1.34
CA GLU A 28 -0.45 -8.18 1.29
C GLU A 28 0.26 -8.98 2.38
N GLU A 29 1.52 -8.63 2.67
CA GLU A 29 2.30 -9.29 3.69
C GLU A 29 1.82 -8.93 5.09
N LEU A 30 1.30 -7.71 5.29
CA LEU A 30 0.78 -7.27 6.58
C LEU A 30 -0.51 -8.00 6.92
N GLU A 31 -1.42 -8.10 5.95
CA GLU A 31 -2.63 -8.89 6.07
C GLU A 31 -2.30 -10.37 6.34
N TRP A 32 -1.35 -10.93 5.60
CA TRP A 32 -0.99 -12.34 5.74
C TRP A 32 -0.29 -12.63 7.08
N GLN A 33 0.61 -11.77 7.53
CA GLN A 33 1.23 -11.87 8.85
C GLN A 33 0.19 -11.77 9.98
N PHE A 34 -0.85 -10.95 9.80
CA PHE A 34 -1.96 -10.90 10.73
C PHE A 34 -2.69 -12.24 10.80
N ARG A 35 -3.05 -12.86 9.67
CA ARG A 35 -3.66 -14.20 9.65
C ARG A 35 -2.75 -15.28 10.25
N LEU A 36 -1.45 -15.25 9.95
CA LEU A 36 -0.45 -16.19 10.47
C LEU A 36 -0.30 -16.14 11.99
N THR A 37 -0.60 -14.99 12.61
CA THR A 37 -0.43 -14.78 14.05
C THR A 37 -1.74 -14.83 14.84
N GLN A 38 -2.84 -14.33 14.29
CA GLN A 38 -4.12 -14.20 15.02
C GLN A 38 -5.00 -15.46 14.96
N ASN A 39 -4.90 -16.27 13.90
CA ASN A 39 -5.76 -17.45 13.73
C ASN A 39 -5.22 -18.72 14.41
N ALA A 40 -4.15 -18.61 15.20
CA ALA A 40 -3.52 -19.73 15.88
C ALA A 40 -3.84 -19.73 17.37
N HIS A 41 -4.32 -20.88 17.88
CA HIS A 41 -4.50 -21.11 19.32
C HIS A 41 -3.20 -20.86 20.13
N SER A 42 -2.05 -21.02 19.48
CA SER A 42 -0.74 -20.62 19.98
C SER A 42 0.03 -19.97 18.80
N PRO A 43 0.12 -18.63 18.75
CA PRO A 43 0.77 -17.93 17.64
C PRO A 43 2.26 -18.29 17.53
N PRO A 44 2.76 -18.64 16.33
CA PRO A 44 4.19 -18.80 16.15
C PRO A 44 4.90 -17.45 16.37
N PRO A 45 6.10 -17.44 16.97
CA PRO A 45 6.86 -16.21 17.13
C PRO A 45 7.31 -15.67 15.76
N VAL A 46 7.21 -14.36 15.59
CA VAL A 46 7.77 -13.65 14.44
C VAL A 46 9.22 -13.30 14.78
N LEU A 47 10.16 -13.95 14.09
CA LEU A 47 11.60 -13.87 14.39
C LEU A 47 12.36 -13.17 13.27
N TYR A 48 13.33 -12.33 13.66
CA TYR A 48 14.32 -11.75 12.77
C TYR A 48 15.63 -12.55 12.85
N LEU A 49 16.15 -12.99 11.71
CA LEU A 49 17.42 -13.72 11.63
C LEU A 49 18.51 -12.81 11.04
N PRO A 50 19.32 -12.14 11.88
CA PRO A 50 20.29 -11.14 11.40
C PRO A 50 21.42 -11.73 10.54
N SER A 51 21.69 -13.03 10.64
CA SER A 51 22.72 -13.70 9.83
C SER A 51 22.27 -14.00 8.40
N ALA A 52 20.96 -13.97 8.11
CA ALA A 52 20.43 -14.12 6.77
C ALA A 52 20.34 -12.74 6.11
N VAL A 53 21.24 -12.46 5.16
CA VAL A 53 21.31 -11.17 4.46
C VAL A 53 20.71 -11.31 3.06
N ILE A 54 19.69 -10.50 2.78
CA ILE A 54 19.04 -10.41 1.47
C ILE A 54 19.11 -8.95 1.01
N ILE A 55 19.54 -8.73 -0.24
CA ILE A 55 19.57 -7.41 -0.87
C ILE A 55 18.27 -7.22 -1.66
N HIS A 56 17.45 -6.26 -1.24
CA HIS A 56 16.22 -5.87 -1.94
C HIS A 56 16.40 -4.52 -2.63
N TYR A 57 16.25 -4.51 -3.95
CA TYR A 57 16.29 -3.28 -4.74
C TYR A 57 14.92 -2.60 -4.77
N GLU A 58 14.59 -1.96 -3.65
CA GLU A 58 13.28 -1.36 -3.40
C GLU A 58 12.79 -0.46 -4.54
N GLY A 59 11.54 -0.68 -4.96
CA GLY A 59 10.82 0.21 -5.87
C GLY A 59 11.34 0.26 -7.31
N ARG A 60 12.35 -0.52 -7.72
CA ARG A 60 12.91 -0.46 -9.08
C ARG A 60 11.90 -0.77 -10.18
N SER A 61 11.01 -1.74 -9.95
CA SER A 61 9.96 -2.09 -10.91
C SER A 61 8.83 -1.05 -10.91
N SER A 62 8.39 -0.61 -9.73
CA SER A 62 7.24 0.30 -9.62
C SER A 62 7.56 1.77 -9.90
N ALA A 63 8.82 2.18 -9.81
CA ALA A 63 9.27 3.53 -10.15
C ALA A 63 9.01 3.91 -11.62
N GLN A 64 8.90 2.91 -12.50
CA GLN A 64 8.65 3.09 -13.94
C GLN A 64 7.19 3.40 -14.24
N VAL A 65 6.28 3.11 -13.30
CA VAL A 65 4.82 3.27 -13.46
C VAL A 65 4.23 4.01 -12.25
N PRO A 66 4.48 5.33 -12.12
CA PRO A 66 4.14 6.09 -10.91
C PRO A 66 2.65 6.02 -10.53
N PHE A 67 1.76 6.12 -11.51
CA PHE A 67 0.32 5.99 -11.27
C PHE A 67 -0.04 4.63 -10.65
N VAL A 68 0.39 3.53 -11.27
CA VAL A 68 0.14 2.16 -10.80
C VAL A 68 0.69 2.00 -9.37
N ARG A 69 1.91 2.49 -9.12
CA ARG A 69 2.53 2.48 -7.79
C ARG A 69 1.65 3.16 -6.75
N HIS A 70 1.29 4.43 -6.97
CA HIS A 70 0.51 5.21 -6.01
C HIS A 70 -0.89 4.63 -5.82
N TYR A 71 -1.56 4.24 -6.91
CA TYR A 71 -2.90 3.68 -6.85
C TYR A 71 -2.94 2.40 -6.02
N HIS A 72 -2.10 1.40 -6.33
CA HIS A 72 -2.11 0.13 -5.60
C HIS A 72 -1.67 0.32 -4.14
N PHE A 73 -0.72 1.21 -3.87
CA PHE A 73 -0.32 1.51 -2.49
C PHE A 73 -1.49 2.00 -1.65
N GLN A 74 -2.29 2.93 -2.16
CA GLN A 74 -3.46 3.45 -1.42
C GLN A 74 -4.63 2.47 -1.39
N ARG A 75 -4.90 1.79 -2.51
CA ARG A 75 -5.96 0.78 -2.59
C ARG A 75 -5.74 -0.35 -1.58
N SER A 76 -4.51 -0.84 -1.47
CA SER A 76 -4.16 -1.88 -0.49
C SER A 76 -4.32 -1.39 0.94
N ARG A 77 -3.93 -0.14 1.25
CA ARG A 77 -4.16 0.46 2.57
C ARG A 77 -5.64 0.61 2.91
N LEU A 78 -6.46 1.00 1.93
CA LEU A 78 -7.92 1.10 2.09
C LEU A 78 -8.56 -0.28 2.34
N LEU A 79 -8.12 -1.29 1.59
CA LEU A 79 -8.58 -2.67 1.78
C LEU A 79 -8.21 -3.17 3.18
N LEU A 80 -6.95 -2.98 3.60
CA LEU A 80 -6.50 -3.33 4.94
C LEU A 80 -7.29 -2.60 6.03
N ALA A 81 -7.52 -1.29 5.86
CA ALA A 81 -8.33 -0.50 6.78
C ALA A 81 -9.76 -1.03 6.90
N ARG A 82 -10.36 -1.49 5.79
CA ARG A 82 -11.68 -2.11 5.80
C ARG A 82 -11.68 -3.46 6.51
N LEU A 83 -10.64 -4.28 6.31
CA LEU A 83 -10.52 -5.60 6.94
C LEU A 83 -10.32 -5.50 8.46
N TRP A 84 -9.51 -4.54 8.93
CA TRP A 84 -9.12 -4.45 10.34
C TRP A 84 -9.99 -3.51 11.17
N TYR A 85 -10.52 -2.44 10.57
CA TYR A 85 -11.27 -1.40 11.29
C TYR A 85 -12.70 -1.21 10.76
N GLY A 86 -13.10 -1.98 9.75
CA GLY A 86 -14.44 -1.96 9.19
C GLY A 86 -14.71 -0.81 8.19
N SER A 87 -15.90 -0.85 7.59
CA SER A 87 -16.27 0.00 6.46
C SER A 87 -16.38 1.50 6.80
N VAL A 88 -16.78 1.85 8.02
CA VAL A 88 -16.90 3.26 8.43
C VAL A 88 -15.52 3.90 8.50
N PHE A 89 -14.57 3.24 9.17
CA PHE A 89 -13.20 3.72 9.25
C PHE A 89 -12.56 3.79 7.87
N ALA A 90 -12.76 2.78 7.01
CA ALA A 90 -12.25 2.80 5.64
C ALA A 90 -12.77 3.99 4.82
N LYS A 91 -14.04 4.39 4.97
CA LYS A 91 -14.59 5.57 4.32
C LYS A 91 -13.98 6.87 4.84
N LEU A 92 -13.82 7.00 6.16
CA LEU A 92 -13.13 8.16 6.75
C LEU A 92 -11.68 8.25 6.27
N PHE A 93 -11.00 7.11 6.21
CA PHE A 93 -9.64 7.02 5.71
C PHE A 93 -9.54 7.36 4.22
N LEU A 94 -10.50 6.94 3.39
CA LEU A 94 -10.60 7.38 2.00
C LEU A 94 -10.74 8.90 1.88
N THR A 95 -11.65 9.50 2.63
CA THR A 95 -11.83 10.96 2.64
C THR A 95 -10.52 11.66 3.01
N TYR A 96 -9.83 11.18 4.05
CA TYR A 96 -8.52 11.69 4.43
C TYR A 96 -7.48 11.57 3.30
N LEU A 97 -7.41 10.43 2.61
CA LEU A 97 -6.50 10.24 1.48
C LEU A 97 -6.81 11.21 0.35
N VAL A 98 -8.07 11.34 -0.04
CA VAL A 98 -8.50 12.26 -1.10
C VAL A 98 -8.13 13.70 -0.76
N LEU A 99 -8.42 14.16 0.47
CA LEU A 99 -8.04 15.50 0.93
C LEU A 99 -6.53 15.71 0.92
N SER A 100 -5.75 14.69 1.30
CA SER A 100 -4.28 14.73 1.26
C SER A 100 -3.75 14.87 -0.17
N TYR A 101 -4.32 14.14 -1.14
CA TYR A 101 -3.94 14.28 -2.54
C TYR A 101 -4.36 15.62 -3.15
N ILE A 102 -5.54 16.15 -2.80
CA ILE A 102 -5.95 17.50 -3.20
C ILE A 102 -4.95 18.53 -2.68
N TRP A 103 -4.53 18.41 -1.42
CA TRP A 103 -3.51 19.26 -0.82
C TRP A 103 -2.16 19.16 -1.55
N GLU A 104 -1.71 17.95 -1.88
CA GLU A 104 -0.50 17.75 -2.68
C GLU A 104 -0.61 18.39 -4.08
N ILE A 105 -1.75 18.25 -4.76
CA ILE A 105 -2.01 18.89 -6.05
C ILE A 105 -1.91 20.42 -5.92
N LEU A 106 -2.49 21.02 -4.87
CA LEU A 106 -2.41 22.47 -4.63
C LEU A 106 -0.96 22.92 -4.42
N ILE A 107 -0.18 22.16 -3.65
CA ILE A 107 1.25 22.44 -3.44
C ILE A 107 2.03 22.36 -4.75
N GLU A 108 1.84 21.29 -5.53
CA GLU A 108 2.55 21.10 -6.79
C GLU A 108 2.13 22.13 -7.85
N SER A 109 0.85 22.52 -7.86
CA SER A 109 0.34 23.59 -8.74
C SER A 109 0.93 24.94 -8.37
N SER A 110 1.05 25.24 -7.08
CA SER A 110 1.71 26.45 -6.59
C SER A 110 3.17 26.50 -7.05
N LYS A 111 3.90 25.37 -6.99
CA LYS A 111 5.29 25.28 -7.49
C LYS A 111 5.37 25.40 -9.00
N ASP A 112 4.41 24.88 -9.76
CA ASP A 112 4.34 25.02 -11.22
C ASP A 112 4.14 26.49 -11.64
N LEU A 113 3.24 27.20 -10.93
CA LEU A 113 3.00 28.64 -11.11
C LEU A 113 4.28 29.44 -10.87
N LEU A 114 5.04 29.12 -9.82
CA LEU A 114 6.35 29.69 -9.52
C LEU A 114 7.47 29.27 -10.50
N GLY A 115 7.17 28.43 -11.50
CA GLY A 115 8.13 28.01 -12.52
C GLY A 115 9.11 26.92 -12.08
N HIS A 116 8.94 26.34 -10.90
CA HIS A 116 9.90 25.38 -10.36
C HIS A 116 9.70 23.97 -10.94
N ARG A 117 10.56 23.58 -11.91
CA ARG A 117 10.58 22.25 -12.56
C ARG A 117 9.22 21.87 -13.13
N ARG A 118 8.65 22.72 -13.99
CA ARG A 118 7.28 22.63 -14.51
C ARG A 118 6.89 21.25 -15.01
N ASP A 119 7.73 20.61 -15.82
CA ASP A 119 7.43 19.29 -16.39
C ASP A 119 7.22 18.23 -15.30
N LEU A 120 8.09 18.21 -14.28
CA LEU A 120 7.96 17.30 -13.14
C LEU A 120 6.70 17.58 -12.31
N ARG A 121 6.36 18.86 -12.10
CA ARG A 121 5.16 19.25 -11.32
C ARG A 121 3.88 18.83 -12.04
N ARG A 122 3.80 19.10 -13.34
CA ARG A 122 2.67 18.69 -14.18
C ARG A 122 2.50 17.18 -14.23
N GLN A 123 3.59 16.42 -14.34
CA GLN A 123 3.55 14.95 -14.26
C GLN A 123 2.98 14.47 -12.92
N ARG A 124 3.42 15.05 -11.79
CA ARG A 124 2.91 14.69 -10.46
C ARG A 124 1.44 15.04 -10.29
N ILE A 125 1.04 16.24 -10.70
CA ILE A 125 -0.37 16.68 -10.67
C ILE A 125 -1.24 15.70 -11.45
N ALA A 126 -0.83 15.31 -12.66
CA ALA A 126 -1.56 14.33 -13.48
C ALA A 126 -1.67 12.97 -12.79
N VAL A 127 -0.58 12.47 -12.20
CA VAL A 127 -0.58 11.21 -11.43
C VAL A 127 -1.53 11.29 -10.23
N TYR A 128 -1.48 12.37 -9.46
CA TYR A 128 -2.30 12.54 -8.25
C TYR A 128 -3.78 12.69 -8.59
N ALA A 129 -4.12 13.46 -9.61
CA ALA A 129 -5.49 13.60 -10.09
C ALA A 129 -6.06 12.24 -10.55
N ALA A 130 -5.27 11.47 -11.30
CA ALA A 130 -5.65 10.12 -11.72
C ALA A 130 -5.86 9.17 -10.53
N VAL A 131 -5.00 9.25 -9.50
CA VAL A 131 -5.16 8.44 -8.28
C VAL A 131 -6.45 8.79 -7.55
N VAL A 132 -6.75 10.08 -7.37
CA VAL A 132 -7.99 10.53 -6.71
C VAL A 132 -9.21 10.01 -7.46
N SER A 133 -9.29 10.25 -8.77
CA SER A 133 -10.39 9.78 -9.61
C SER A 133 -10.58 8.27 -9.48
N ARG A 134 -9.49 7.50 -9.62
CA ARG A 134 -9.59 6.04 -9.59
C ARG A 134 -9.95 5.48 -8.22
N LEU A 135 -9.53 6.12 -7.13
CA LEU A 135 -9.87 5.70 -5.78
C LEU A 135 -11.36 5.96 -5.46
N THR A 136 -11.91 7.08 -5.94
CA THR A 136 -13.32 7.42 -5.74
C THR A 136 -14.26 6.54 -6.57
N ASP A 137 -13.86 6.16 -7.79
CA ASP A 137 -14.66 5.29 -8.67
C ASP A 137 -14.84 3.87 -8.12
N THR A 138 -13.93 3.40 -7.26
CA THR A 138 -13.99 2.05 -6.67
C THR A 138 -14.86 1.93 -5.43
N VAL A 139 -15.54 3.00 -5.00
CA VAL A 139 -16.33 3.04 -3.76
C VAL A 139 -17.84 2.97 -4.00
N GLU A 140 -18.26 2.93 -5.26
CA GLU A 140 -19.59 2.48 -5.70
C GLU A 140 -19.62 0.96 -5.94
#